data_AF-A0A966C781-F1
#
_entry.id   AF-A0A966C781-F1
#
_cell.length_a   1.000
_cell.length_b   1.000
_cell.length_c   1.000
_cell.angle_alpha   90.00
_cell.angle_beta   90.00
_cell.angle_gamma   90.00
#
_symmetry.space_group_name_H-M   'P 1'
#
loop_
_entity.id
_entity.type
_entity.pdbx_description
1 polymer ?
#
loop_
_entity_poly.entity_id
_entity_poly.type
_entity_poly.pdbx_seq_one_letter_code
_entity_poly.pdbx_strand_id
1 'polypeptide(L)'
;SPADAATAFSTLAPALRRGLVLTLIGGNLTTGDGVRAFLLNADLVVGPGELARLGDLLAGALAQKRALVAGLDPAAASRLGG
;
A
#
# COMPACT_ATOMS: atom_id res chain seq x y z
N SER A 1 -0.82 -14.69 -7.65
CA SER A 1 -2.05 -13.88 -7.77
C SER A 1 -1.99 -12.69 -6.79
N PRO A 2 -2.82 -11.64 -6.92
CA PRO A 2 -2.88 -10.57 -5.92
C PRO A 2 -3.18 -11.08 -4.49
N ALA A 3 -3.94 -12.17 -4.37
CA ALA A 3 -4.24 -12.83 -3.09
C ALA A 3 -2.99 -13.49 -2.47
N ASP A 4 -2.13 -14.11 -3.29
CA ASP A 4 -0.88 -14.71 -2.81
C ASP A 4 0.10 -13.64 -2.31
N ALA A 5 0.18 -12.51 -3.02
CA ALA A 5 1.01 -11.37 -2.60
C ALA A 5 0.53 -10.77 -1.27
N ALA A 6 -0.79 -10.60 -1.10
CA ALA A 6 -1.39 -10.15 0.16
C ALA A 6 -1.14 -11.15 1.31
N THR A 7 -1.20 -12.45 1.01
CA THR A 7 -0.92 -13.52 1.98
C THR A 7 0.55 -13.48 2.41
N ALA A 8 1.48 -13.43 1.47
CA ALA A 8 2.91 -13.30 1.78
C ALA A 8 3.24 -12.01 2.53
N PHE A 9 2.57 -10.89 2.18
CA PHE A 9 2.72 -9.65 2.95
C PHE A 9 2.25 -9.83 4.39
N SER A 10 1.14 -10.54 4.63
CA SER A 10 0.59 -10.76 5.96
C SER A 10 1.49 -11.57 6.90
N THR A 11 2.41 -12.38 6.38
CA THR A 11 3.38 -13.16 7.17
C THR A 11 4.58 -12.34 7.63
N LEU A 12 4.77 -11.12 7.11
CA LEU A 12 5.82 -10.22 7.56
C LEU A 12 5.58 -9.75 9.00
N ALA A 13 6.67 -9.61 9.75
CA ALA A 13 6.62 -9.03 11.09
C ALA A 13 5.91 -7.65 11.07
N PRO A 14 5.05 -7.32 12.07
CA PRO A 14 4.29 -6.08 12.06
C PRO A 14 5.15 -4.82 11.85
N ALA A 15 6.34 -4.78 12.45
CA ALA A 15 7.29 -3.66 12.31
C ALA A 15 7.81 -3.46 10.88
N LEU A 16 7.89 -4.54 10.08
CA LEU A 16 8.25 -4.47 8.66
C LEU A 16 7.06 -4.00 7.83
N ARG A 17 5.86 -4.57 8.07
CA ARG A 17 4.63 -4.18 7.35
C ARG A 17 4.29 -2.70 7.49
N ARG A 18 4.52 -2.12 8.67
CA ARG A 18 4.31 -0.69 8.92
C ARG A 18 5.22 0.20 8.09
N GLY A 19 6.39 -0.29 7.65
CA GLY A 19 7.37 0.47 6.87
C GLY A 19 7.31 0.24 5.36
N LEU A 20 6.27 -0.38 4.83
CA LEU A 20 6.11 -0.72 3.41
C LEU A 20 4.75 -0.29 2.91
N VAL A 21 4.61 0.09 1.64
CA VAL A 21 3.30 0.26 0.98
C VAL A 21 3.05 -0.93 0.06
N LEU A 22 1.99 -1.70 0.32
CA LEU A 22 1.52 -2.76 -0.57
C LEU A 22 0.56 -2.17 -1.61
N THR A 23 0.98 -2.16 -2.87
CA THR A 23 0.14 -1.76 -4.01
C THR A 23 -0.19 -2.98 -4.87
N LEU A 24 -1.47 -3.20 -5.14
CA LEU A 24 -1.94 -4.25 -6.03
C LEU A 24 -2.39 -3.68 -7.37
N ILE A 25 -1.89 -4.26 -8.46
CA ILE A 25 -2.21 -3.85 -9.82
C ILE A 25 -2.97 -5.00 -10.48
N GLY A 26 -4.11 -4.70 -11.11
CA GLY A 26 -4.94 -5.74 -11.71
C GLY A 26 -6.05 -5.21 -12.62
N GLY A 27 -6.38 -5.97 -13.67
CA GLY A 27 -7.38 -5.57 -14.66
C GLY A 27 -8.81 -5.44 -14.14
N ASN A 28 -9.10 -6.01 -12.96
CA ASN A 28 -10.39 -5.92 -12.27
C ASN A 28 -10.37 -4.96 -11.08
N LEU A 29 -9.35 -4.11 -10.97
CA LEU A 29 -9.22 -3.13 -9.88
C LEU A 29 -9.57 -1.73 -10.37
N THR A 30 -10.32 -1.00 -9.55
CA THR A 30 -10.57 0.42 -9.72
C THR A 30 -9.56 1.20 -8.87
N THR A 31 -8.78 2.09 -9.49
CA THR A 31 -7.75 2.86 -8.79
C THR A 31 -8.34 3.64 -7.62
N GLY A 32 -7.72 3.53 -6.44
CA GLY A 32 -8.16 4.25 -5.25
C GLY A 32 -9.41 3.69 -4.56
N ASP A 33 -9.91 2.52 -4.97
CA ASP A 33 -10.97 1.81 -4.25
C ASP A 33 -10.47 1.33 -2.88
N GLY A 34 -10.70 2.15 -1.86
CA GLY A 34 -10.27 1.88 -0.49
C GLY A 34 -10.96 0.66 0.13
N VAL A 35 -12.21 0.36 -0.25
CA VAL A 35 -12.91 -0.84 0.25
C VAL A 35 -12.24 -2.08 -0.32
N ARG A 36 -11.93 -2.09 -1.61
CA ARG A 36 -11.23 -3.20 -2.25
C ARG A 36 -9.80 -3.35 -1.72
N ALA A 37 -9.08 -2.24 -1.51
CA ALA A 37 -7.76 -2.26 -0.91
C ALA A 37 -7.79 -2.87 0.50
N PHE A 38 -8.74 -2.46 1.33
CA PHE A 38 -8.94 -3.02 2.68
C PHE A 38 -9.22 -4.53 2.65
N LEU A 39 -10.16 -4.98 1.81
CA LEU A 39 -10.50 -6.40 1.68
C LEU A 39 -9.32 -7.26 1.19
N LEU A 40 -8.41 -6.68 0.42
CA LEU A 40 -7.20 -7.33 -0.09
C LEU A 40 -5.97 -7.12 0.81
N ASN A 41 -6.13 -6.47 1.97
CA ASN A 41 -5.05 -6.15 2.89
C ASN A 41 -3.90 -5.36 2.22
N ALA A 42 -4.25 -4.44 1.31
CA ALA A 42 -3.35 -3.56 0.58
C ALA A 42 -3.55 -2.09 0.98
N ASP A 43 -2.53 -1.26 0.75
CA ASP A 43 -2.60 0.19 0.98
C ASP A 43 -3.21 0.91 -0.23
N LEU A 44 -2.99 0.38 -1.43
CA LEU A 44 -3.48 0.95 -2.69
C LEU A 44 -3.82 -0.16 -3.69
N VAL A 45 -4.91 0.01 -4.42
CA VAL A 45 -5.23 -0.77 -5.62
C VAL A 45 -5.17 0.16 -6.83
N VAL A 46 -4.64 -0.35 -7.95
CA VAL A 46 -4.44 0.41 -9.19
C VAL A 46 -4.98 -0.38 -10.37
N GLY A 47 -5.88 0.23 -11.12
CA GLY A 47 -6.34 -0.27 -12.41
C GLY A 47 -5.30 -0.01 -13.51
N PRO A 48 -5.23 -0.84 -14.56
CA PRO A 48 -4.19 -0.76 -15.58
C PRO A 48 -4.20 0.57 -16.36
N GLY A 49 -5.34 1.25 -16.44
CA GLY A 49 -5.45 2.56 -17.11
C GLY A 49 -4.68 3.69 -16.43
N GLU A 50 -4.33 3.55 -15.14
CA GLU A 50 -3.64 4.58 -14.36
C GLU A 50 -2.14 4.32 -14.17
N LEU A 51 -1.58 3.32 -14.87
CA LEU A 51 -0.16 2.97 -14.72
C LEU A 51 0.80 4.11 -15.07
N ALA A 52 0.42 4.97 -16.01
CA ALA A 52 1.21 6.16 -16.35
C ALA A 52 1.36 7.14 -15.17
N ARG A 53 0.46 7.09 -14.19
CA ARG A 53 0.43 7.93 -12.99
C ARG A 53 0.86 7.17 -11.73
N LEU A 54 1.40 5.97 -11.88
CA LEU A 54 1.73 5.10 -10.73
C LEU A 54 2.67 5.78 -9.73
N GLY A 55 3.63 6.57 -10.20
CA GLY A 55 4.53 7.33 -9.34
C GLY A 55 3.79 8.28 -8.39
N ASP A 56 2.86 9.08 -8.93
CA ASP A 56 2.07 10.04 -8.14
C ASP A 56 1.15 9.32 -7.15
N LEU A 57 0.53 8.22 -7.58
CA LEU A 57 -0.33 7.41 -6.73
C LEU A 57 0.44 6.78 -5.57
N LEU A 58 1.65 6.27 -5.83
CA LEU A 58 2.54 5.72 -4.80
C LEU A 58 3.01 6.80 -3.83
N ALA A 59 3.35 8.00 -4.32
CA ALA A 59 3.72 9.13 -3.47
C ALA A 59 2.57 9.51 -2.52
N GLY A 60 1.33 9.54 -3.03
CA GLY A 60 0.13 9.75 -2.22
C GLY A 60 -0.06 8.66 -1.15
N ALA A 61 0.06 7.38 -1.54
CA ALA A 61 -0.08 6.25 -0.61
C ALA A 61 1.01 6.25 0.48
N LEU A 62 2.26 6.58 0.11
CA LEU A 62 3.37 6.74 1.06
C LEU A 62 3.09 7.84 2.08
N ALA A 63 2.64 9.02 1.62
CA ALA A 63 2.31 10.13 2.49
C ALA A 63 1.17 9.79 3.46
N GLN A 64 0.10 9.16 2.97
CA GLN A 64 -1.02 8.72 3.80
C GLN A 64 -0.58 7.68 4.84
N LYS A 65 0.16 6.65 4.42
CA LYS A 65 0.64 5.61 5.33
C LYS A 65 1.59 6.17 6.38
N ARG A 66 2.50 7.07 5.99
CA ARG A 66 3.40 7.76 6.91
C ARG A 66 2.62 8.50 8.00
N ALA A 67 1.57 9.25 7.62
CA ALA A 67 0.74 9.98 8.58
C ALA A 67 0.05 9.04 9.58
N LEU A 68 -0.47 7.90 9.11
CA LEU A 68 -1.13 6.90 9.95
C LEU A 68 -0.16 6.18 10.90
N VAL A 69 1.05 5.86 10.43
CA VAL A 69 2.04 5.09 11.19
C VAL A 69 2.84 5.97 12.16
N ALA A 70 2.97 7.28 11.92
CA ALA A 70 3.82 8.17 12.71
C ALA A 70 3.57 8.14 14.22
N GLY A 71 2.31 8.03 14.65
CA GLY A 71 1.95 7.94 16.07
C GLY A 71 2.20 6.58 16.73
N LEU A 72 2.35 5.53 15.92
CA LEU A 72 2.47 4.13 16.40
C LEU A 72 3.91 3.61 16.32
N ASP A 73 4.61 3.92 15.24
CA ASP A 73 5.95 3.42 14.94
C ASP A 73 6.75 4.49 14.18
N PRO A 74 7.31 5.49 14.89
CA PRO A 74 8.04 6.60 14.27
C PRO A 74 9.22 6.14 13.40
N ALA A 75 9.86 5.02 13.77
CA ALA A 75 10.96 4.44 13.01
C ALA A 75 10.51 3.76 11.72
N ALA A 76 9.29 3.21 11.66
CA ALA A 76 8.70 2.76 10.41
C ALA A 76 8.25 3.95 9.55
N ALA A 77 7.68 4.99 10.16
CA ALA A 77 7.25 6.20 9.45
C ALA A 77 8.42 6.94 8.78
N SER A 78 9.61 6.94 9.38
CA SER A 78 10.80 7.54 8.77
C SER A 78 11.25 6.80 7.50
N ARG A 79 11.08 5.47 7.42
CA ARG A 79 11.39 4.69 6.20
C ARG A 79 10.46 4.99 5.03
N LEU A 80 9.24 5.46 5.33
CA LEU A 80 8.25 5.87 4.33
C LEU A 80 8.49 7.30 3.82
N GLY A 81 9.41 8.03 4.45
CA GLY A 81 9.79 9.39 4.12
C GLY A 81 11.23 9.48 3.67
N GLY A 82 11.46 9.41 2.36
CA GLY A 82 12.68 9.95 1.75
C GLY A 82 12.72 11.47 1.87
#